data_AF-A0AAP4C6V6-F1
#
_entry.id   AF-A0AAP4C6V6-F1
#
_cell.length_a   1.000
_cell.length_b   1.000
_cell.length_c   1.000
_cell.angle_alpha   90.00
_cell.angle_beta   90.00
_cell.angle_gamma   90.00
#
_symmetry.space_group_name_H-M   'P 1'
#
loop_
_entity.id
_entity.type
_entity.pdbx_description
1 polymer ?
#
loop_
_entity_poly.entity_id
_entity_poly.type
_entity_poly.pdbx_seq_one_letter_code
_entity_poly.pdbx_strand_id
1 'polypeptide(L)'
;MKHGTRLVAGLSALGLMGAFLTGCGSKNPDEALCEDATAALEAAGVSQAKDLEKVIQEDPAKAGEAGKGMREAAEKHKDSEHAKPVELTGKLMEAAGKVATAEDPTKVDPAVMQEITQLSKEATSSDLKANADEFAKKCPAFSSNN
;
A
#
# COMPACT_ATOMS: atom_id res chain seq x y z
N MET A 1 2.66 -38.68 -33.73
CA MET A 1 1.57 -37.81 -33.19
C MET A 1 1.35 -38.19 -31.73
N LYS A 2 1.70 -37.31 -30.78
CA LYS A 2 1.13 -37.27 -29.43
C LYS A 2 1.52 -35.93 -28.79
N HIS A 3 0.51 -35.29 -28.21
CA HIS A 3 0.38 -33.87 -27.94
C HIS A 3 1.36 -33.35 -26.89
N GLY A 4 1.96 -32.19 -27.19
CA GLY A 4 2.52 -31.31 -26.18
C GLY A 4 1.39 -30.56 -25.49
N THR A 5 1.33 -30.65 -24.17
CA THR A 5 0.41 -29.88 -23.34
C THR A 5 1.26 -28.89 -22.54
N ARG A 6 1.43 -27.68 -23.08
CA ARG A 6 1.83 -26.52 -22.29
C ARG A 6 0.60 -26.07 -21.51
N LEU A 7 0.53 -26.44 -20.24
CA LEU A 7 -0.42 -25.83 -19.31
C LEU A 7 0.21 -24.57 -18.75
N VAL A 8 -0.03 -23.45 -19.45
CA VAL A 8 -0.06 -22.13 -18.82
C VAL A 8 -1.40 -22.04 -18.11
N ALA A 9 -1.46 -22.50 -16.86
CA ALA A 9 -2.45 -22.03 -15.90
C ALA A 9 -1.89 -20.68 -15.41
N GLY A 10 -2.35 -19.53 -15.90
CA GLY A 10 -3.74 -19.10 -15.76
C GLY A 10 -3.85 -18.46 -14.40
N LEU A 11 -3.45 -17.17 -14.32
CA LEU A 11 -3.72 -16.25 -13.20
C LEU A 11 -5.15 -16.50 -12.71
N SER A 12 -5.28 -17.27 -11.64
CA SER A 12 -6.58 -17.59 -11.08
C SER A 12 -6.71 -16.78 -9.81
N ALA A 13 -7.47 -15.71 -9.96
CA ALA A 13 -8.36 -15.15 -8.96
C ALA A 13 -7.75 -14.98 -7.55
N LEU A 14 -7.29 -13.77 -7.28
CA LEU A 14 -7.49 -13.14 -5.97
C LEU A 14 -9.01 -13.12 -5.69
N GLY A 15 -9.54 -14.27 -5.29
CA GLY A 15 -10.84 -14.40 -4.69
C GLY A 15 -10.76 -13.74 -3.33
N LEU A 16 -11.14 -12.47 -3.27
CA LEU A 16 -11.56 -11.77 -2.06
C LEU A 16 -12.75 -12.51 -1.45
N MET A 17 -12.49 -13.67 -0.82
CA MET A 17 -13.39 -14.24 0.17
C MET A 17 -13.15 -13.46 1.47
N GLY A 18 -13.68 -12.24 1.50
CA GLY A 18 -13.94 -11.55 2.75
C GLY A 18 -14.94 -12.39 3.53
N ALA A 19 -14.45 -13.11 4.53
CA ALA A 19 -15.27 -13.78 5.52
C ALA A 19 -15.97 -12.73 6.39
N PHE A 20 -17.02 -12.11 5.85
CA PHE A 20 -17.96 -11.28 6.60
C PHE A 20 -18.88 -12.19 7.41
N LEU A 21 -18.42 -12.58 8.60
CA LEU A 21 -19.25 -13.15 9.66
C LEU A 21 -19.50 -12.15 10.80
N THR A 22 -19.74 -10.88 10.47
CA THR A 22 -20.33 -9.91 11.41
C THR A 22 -21.15 -8.85 10.66
N GLY A 23 -22.47 -8.95 10.77
CA GLY A 23 -23.40 -7.80 10.78
C GLY A 23 -23.70 -7.08 9.46
N CYS A 24 -24.97 -7.11 9.05
CA CYS A 24 -25.54 -6.12 8.11
C CYS A 24 -25.32 -4.69 8.62
N GLY A 25 -24.51 -3.94 7.89
CA GLY A 25 -24.36 -2.49 8.00
C GLY A 25 -23.42 -2.06 6.90
N SER A 26 -23.72 -0.96 6.20
CA SER A 26 -22.80 -0.33 5.27
C SER A 26 -21.43 -0.23 5.96
N LYS A 27 -20.40 -0.92 5.45
CA LYS A 27 -19.05 -0.81 6.02
C LYS A 27 -18.70 0.67 6.15
N ASN A 28 -18.20 1.08 7.31
CA ASN A 28 -17.63 2.41 7.42
C ASN A 28 -16.45 2.52 6.45
N PRO A 29 -16.29 3.67 5.78
CA PRO A 29 -15.25 3.86 4.76
C PRO A 29 -13.83 3.59 5.31
N ASP A 30 -13.62 3.82 6.60
CA ASP A 30 -12.36 3.52 7.29
C ASP A 30 -12.03 2.02 7.35
N GLU A 31 -13.04 1.17 7.55
CA GLU A 31 -12.86 -0.28 7.62
C GLU A 31 -12.55 -0.84 6.23
N ALA A 32 -13.28 -0.38 5.21
CA ALA A 32 -13.03 -0.77 3.83
C ALA A 32 -11.67 -0.27 3.31
N LEU A 33 -11.25 0.94 3.73
CA LEU A 33 -9.90 1.44 3.49
C LEU A 33 -8.83 0.57 4.15
N CYS A 34 -9.03 0.18 5.41
CA CYS A 34 -8.12 -0.70 6.13
C CYS A 34 -7.96 -2.05 5.44
N GLU A 35 -9.06 -2.68 5.02
CA GLU A 35 -9.02 -3.98 4.32
C GLU A 35 -8.26 -3.88 3.00
N ASP A 36 -8.63 -2.92 2.13
CA ASP A 36 -8.00 -2.78 0.81
C ASP A 36 -6.51 -2.37 0.93
N ALA A 37 -6.16 -1.50 1.89
CA ALA A 37 -4.77 -1.12 2.14
C ALA A 37 -3.96 -2.28 2.75
N THR A 38 -4.56 -3.11 3.61
CA THR A 38 -3.91 -4.32 4.14
C THR A 38 -3.69 -5.34 3.04
N ALA A 39 -4.65 -5.54 2.14
CA ALA A 39 -4.47 -6.43 0.98
C ALA A 39 -3.29 -6.00 0.09
N ALA A 40 -3.06 -4.69 -0.06
CA ALA A 40 -1.89 -4.18 -0.77
C ALA A 40 -0.56 -4.53 -0.07
N LEU A 41 -0.53 -4.50 1.26
CA LEU A 41 0.64 -4.95 2.05
C LEU A 41 0.86 -6.46 1.91
N GLU A 42 -0.21 -7.25 1.99
CA GLU A 42 -0.13 -8.72 1.86
C GLU A 42 0.30 -9.16 0.46
N ALA A 43 -0.10 -8.43 -0.59
CA ALA A 43 0.41 -8.65 -1.94
C ALA A 43 1.93 -8.44 -2.01
N ALA A 44 2.47 -7.53 -1.19
CA ALA A 44 3.90 -7.33 -1.02
C ALA A 44 4.57 -8.41 -0.15
N GLY A 45 3.79 -9.30 0.46
CA GLY A 45 4.26 -10.36 1.35
C GLY A 45 4.48 -9.91 2.79
N VAL A 46 3.94 -8.76 3.20
CA VAL A 46 4.02 -8.26 4.56
C VAL A 46 2.64 -8.09 5.17
N SER A 47 2.52 -8.42 6.45
CA SER A 47 1.27 -8.23 7.20
C SER A 47 1.20 -6.88 7.91
N GLN A 48 2.31 -6.14 7.95
CA GLN A 48 2.39 -4.83 8.62
C GLN A 48 3.13 -3.80 7.76
N ALA A 49 2.64 -2.56 7.78
CA ALA A 49 3.22 -1.45 7.01
C ALA A 49 4.69 -1.18 7.39
N LYS A 50 5.06 -1.40 8.66
CA LYS A 50 6.43 -1.23 9.16
C LYS A 50 7.43 -2.21 8.52
N ASP A 51 6.97 -3.38 8.10
CA ASP A 51 7.83 -4.39 7.47
C ASP A 51 8.06 -4.10 5.98
N LEU A 52 7.33 -3.15 5.39
CA LEU A 52 7.54 -2.76 4.00
C LEU A 52 8.91 -2.11 3.78
N GLU A 53 9.53 -1.52 4.81
CA GLU A 53 10.91 -1.01 4.71
C GLU A 53 11.90 -2.12 4.32
N LYS A 54 11.70 -3.34 4.83
CA LYS A 54 12.51 -4.51 4.44
C LYS A 54 12.24 -4.89 2.99
N VAL A 55 10.96 -4.87 2.58
CA VAL A 55 10.57 -5.14 1.19
C VAL A 55 11.20 -4.13 0.24
N ILE A 56 11.31 -2.84 0.60
CA ILE A 56 12.01 -1.84 -0.22
C ILE A 56 13.47 -2.23 -0.48
N GLN A 57 14.14 -2.83 0.52
CA GLN A 57 15.54 -3.24 0.39
C GLN A 57 15.71 -4.55 -0.38
N GLU A 58 14.79 -5.51 -0.19
CA GLU A 58 14.85 -6.84 -0.82
C GLU A 58 14.27 -6.87 -2.23
N ASP A 59 13.14 -6.19 -2.42
CA ASP A 59 12.37 -6.12 -3.66
C ASP A 59 11.66 -4.74 -3.79
N PRO A 60 12.41 -3.70 -4.21
CA PRO A 60 11.88 -2.34 -4.33
C PRO A 60 10.73 -2.21 -5.34
N ALA A 61 10.67 -3.09 -6.34
CA ALA A 61 9.56 -3.13 -7.28
C ALA A 61 8.27 -3.53 -6.57
N LYS A 62 8.33 -4.60 -5.77
CA LYS A 62 7.20 -5.09 -4.98
C LYS A 62 6.74 -4.09 -3.92
N ALA A 63 7.67 -3.39 -3.27
CA ALA A 63 7.32 -2.28 -2.36
C ALA A 63 6.63 -1.12 -3.10
N GLY A 64 7.07 -0.81 -4.32
CA GLY A 64 6.41 0.18 -5.18
C GLY A 64 4.98 -0.24 -5.58
N GLU A 65 4.76 -1.52 -5.89
CA GLU A 65 3.43 -2.07 -6.17
C GLU A 65 2.51 -2.03 -4.94
N ALA A 66 3.04 -2.33 -3.75
CA ALA A 66 2.33 -2.19 -2.49
C ALA A 66 1.90 -0.73 -2.26
N GLY A 67 2.84 0.21 -2.49
CA GLY A 67 2.58 1.64 -2.42
C GLY A 67 1.46 2.09 -3.37
N LYS A 68 1.49 1.61 -4.61
CA LYS A 68 0.43 1.85 -5.60
C LYS A 68 -0.91 1.29 -5.12
N GLY A 69 -0.94 0.07 -4.57
CA GLY A 69 -2.16 -0.53 -4.03
C GLY A 69 -2.76 0.27 -2.87
N MET A 70 -1.93 0.79 -1.96
CA MET A 70 -2.39 1.67 -0.89
C MET A 70 -2.95 2.99 -1.42
N ARG A 71 -2.31 3.59 -2.43
CA ARG A 71 -2.81 4.80 -3.09
C ARG A 71 -4.17 4.56 -3.74
N GLU A 72 -4.34 3.46 -4.45
CA GLU A 72 -5.60 3.07 -5.09
C GLU A 72 -6.70 2.80 -4.05
N ALA A 73 -6.37 2.16 -2.91
CA ALA A 73 -7.29 1.97 -1.80
C ALA A 73 -7.77 3.32 -1.23
N ALA A 74 -6.86 4.27 -1.04
CA ALA A 74 -7.20 5.61 -0.58
C ALA A 74 -8.07 6.39 -1.58
N GLU A 75 -7.77 6.31 -2.88
CA GLU A 75 -8.57 6.94 -3.94
C GLU A 75 -9.99 6.34 -4.00
N LYS A 76 -10.10 5.02 -3.85
CA LYS A 76 -11.37 4.29 -3.80
C LYS A 76 -12.21 4.66 -2.59
N HIS A 77 -11.58 4.89 -1.43
CA HIS A 77 -12.23 5.22 -0.16
C HIS A 77 -11.96 6.65 0.28
N LYS A 78 -11.90 7.59 -0.66
CA LYS A 78 -11.59 9.02 -0.41
C LYS A 78 -12.51 9.73 0.59
N ASP A 79 -13.69 9.15 0.86
CA ASP A 79 -14.66 9.65 1.83
C ASP A 79 -14.29 9.26 3.27
N SER A 80 -13.28 8.41 3.48
CA SER A 80 -12.67 8.15 4.78
C SER A 80 -11.84 9.35 5.22
N GLU A 81 -11.98 9.75 6.49
CA GLU A 81 -11.09 10.75 7.09
C GLU A 81 -9.62 10.32 7.07
N HIS A 82 -9.36 9.02 6.96
CA HIS A 82 -8.02 8.42 6.96
C HIS A 82 -7.47 8.10 5.57
N ALA A 83 -8.20 8.41 4.49
CA ALA A 83 -7.72 8.16 3.12
C ALA A 83 -6.41 8.91 2.83
N LYS A 84 -6.33 10.18 3.25
CA LYS A 84 -5.20 11.07 3.00
C LYS A 84 -3.85 10.54 3.52
N PRO A 85 -3.70 10.09 4.78
CA PRO A 85 -2.44 9.50 5.23
C PRO A 85 -2.09 8.20 4.50
N VAL A 86 -3.07 7.34 4.19
CA VAL A 86 -2.82 6.09 3.43
C VAL A 86 -2.36 6.40 2.00
N GLU A 87 -2.97 7.40 1.35
CA GLU A 87 -2.58 7.88 0.02
C GLU A 87 -1.13 8.38 0.01
N LEU A 88 -0.76 9.18 1.01
CA LEU A 88 0.59 9.74 1.15
C LEU A 88 1.64 8.66 1.37
N THR A 89 1.37 7.70 2.25
CA THR A 89 2.23 6.52 2.45
C THR A 89 2.39 5.73 1.15
N GLY A 90 1.28 5.50 0.43
CA GLY A 90 1.29 4.81 -0.85
C GLY A 90 2.16 5.52 -1.90
N LYS A 91 2.00 6.84 -2.05
CA LYS A 91 2.79 7.66 -2.97
C LYS A 91 4.28 7.70 -2.61
N LEU A 92 4.61 7.80 -1.32
CA LEU A 92 6.00 7.75 -0.85
C LEU A 92 6.66 6.43 -1.21
N MET A 93 5.96 5.31 -1.03
CA MET A 93 6.48 3.98 -1.33
C MET A 93 6.57 3.71 -2.84
N GLU A 94 5.61 4.20 -3.62
CA GLU A 94 5.67 4.16 -5.09
C GLU A 94 6.90 4.95 -5.58
N ALA A 95 7.12 6.16 -5.07
CA ALA A 95 8.26 6.99 -5.44
C ALA A 95 9.58 6.39 -4.96
N ALA A 96 9.67 5.92 -3.71
CA ALA A 96 10.85 5.24 -3.18
C ALA A 96 11.19 3.98 -3.97
N GLY A 97 10.20 3.18 -4.36
CA GLY A 97 10.38 2.02 -5.23
C GLY A 97 10.95 2.39 -6.59
N LYS A 98 10.50 3.49 -7.21
CA LYS A 98 11.09 4.01 -8.47
C LYS A 98 12.54 4.44 -8.30
N VAL A 99 12.90 5.08 -7.20
CA VAL A 99 14.29 5.45 -6.90
C VAL A 99 15.16 4.22 -6.70
N ALA A 100 14.68 3.24 -5.93
CA ALA A 100 15.45 2.05 -5.57
C ALA A 100 15.56 1.03 -6.72
N THR A 101 14.62 1.03 -7.68
CA THR A 101 14.71 0.23 -8.91
C THR A 101 15.54 0.87 -10.02
N ALA A 102 15.91 2.15 -9.89
CA ALA A 102 16.75 2.81 -10.88
C ALA A 102 18.16 2.22 -10.84
N GLU A 103 18.62 1.65 -11.97
CA GLU A 103 19.98 1.11 -12.10
C GLU A 103 21.07 2.16 -11.85
N ASP A 104 20.74 3.43 -12.05
CA ASP A 104 21.60 4.58 -11.77
C ASP A 104 20.82 5.63 -10.97
N PRO A 105 21.11 5.81 -9.66
CA PRO A 105 20.41 6.76 -8.80
C PRO A 105 20.63 8.22 -9.23
N THR A 106 21.65 8.50 -10.06
CA THR A 106 21.88 9.85 -10.64
C THR A 106 20.98 10.14 -11.84
N LYS A 107 20.31 9.11 -12.38
CA LYS A 107 19.35 9.22 -13.50
C LYS A 107 17.89 9.20 -13.05
N VAL A 108 17.65 9.10 -11.75
CA VAL A 108 16.31 9.26 -11.19
C VAL A 108 15.80 10.66 -11.56
N ASP A 109 14.58 10.73 -12.07
CA ASP A 109 13.95 11.99 -12.45
C ASP A 109 13.95 12.94 -11.24
N PRO A 110 14.52 14.16 -11.36
CA PRO A 110 14.48 15.17 -10.30
C PRO A 110 13.06 15.46 -9.80
N ALA A 111 12.04 15.29 -10.64
CA ALA A 111 10.63 15.41 -10.25
C ALA A 111 10.23 14.37 -9.20
N VAL A 112 10.73 13.13 -9.29
CA VAL A 112 10.47 12.06 -8.30
C VAL A 112 11.13 12.40 -6.96
N MET A 113 12.35 12.96 -6.99
CA MET A 113 13.04 13.41 -5.77
C MET A 113 12.34 14.60 -5.11
N GLN A 114 11.81 15.54 -5.91
CA GLN A 114 10.98 16.64 -5.40
C GLN A 114 9.66 16.13 -4.83
N GLU A 115 9.02 15.18 -5.50
CA GLU A 115 7.78 14.54 -5.03
C GLU A 115 8.00 13.86 -3.67
N ILE A 116 9.04 13.04 -3.51
CA ILE A 116 9.40 12.43 -2.22
C ILE A 116 9.59 13.49 -1.14
N THR A 117 10.30 14.58 -1.45
CA THR A 117 10.55 15.67 -0.50
C THR A 117 9.26 16.36 -0.08
N GLN A 118 8.35 16.61 -1.02
CA GLN A 118 7.06 17.25 -0.74
C GLN A 118 6.15 16.33 0.07
N LEU A 119 6.02 15.06 -0.34
CA LEU A 119 5.25 14.06 0.37
C LEU A 119 5.77 13.84 1.79
N SER A 120 7.10 13.84 1.97
CA SER A 120 7.71 13.73 3.30
C SER A 120 7.33 14.91 4.19
N LYS A 121 7.36 16.13 3.65
CA LYS A 121 6.91 17.32 4.39
C LYS A 121 5.44 17.23 4.77
N GLU A 122 4.58 16.81 3.85
CA GLU A 122 3.14 16.64 4.10
C GLU A 122 2.90 15.56 5.17
N ALA A 123 3.57 14.41 5.07
CA ALA A 123 3.51 13.32 6.04
C ALA A 123 4.03 13.71 7.44
N THR A 124 4.94 14.67 7.55
CA THR A 124 5.42 15.20 8.84
C THR A 124 4.51 16.27 9.46
N SER A 125 3.42 16.66 8.79
CA SER A 125 2.46 17.58 9.40
C SER A 125 1.78 16.92 10.61
N SER A 126 1.56 17.71 11.66
CA SER A 126 0.96 17.24 12.92
C SER A 126 -0.43 16.65 12.73
N ASP A 127 -1.21 17.22 11.81
CA ASP A 127 -2.58 16.79 11.53
C ASP A 127 -2.61 15.42 10.85
N LEU A 128 -1.70 15.17 9.90
CA LEU A 128 -1.60 13.86 9.25
C LEU A 128 -1.02 12.80 10.18
N LYS A 129 -0.09 13.18 11.06
CA LYS A 129 0.41 12.26 12.08
C LYS A 129 -0.68 11.82 13.03
N ALA A 130 -1.48 12.76 13.56
CA ALA A 130 -2.60 12.43 14.45
C ALA A 130 -3.65 11.55 13.76
N ASN A 131 -3.94 11.86 12.50
CA ASN A 131 -4.89 11.10 11.68
C ASN A 131 -4.37 9.67 11.38
N ALA A 132 -3.10 9.53 11.02
CA ALA A 132 -2.46 8.22 10.83
C ALA A 132 -2.42 7.40 12.13
N ASP A 133 -2.14 8.03 13.28
CA ASP A 133 -2.16 7.38 14.59
C ASP A 133 -3.58 6.92 14.97
N GLU A 134 -4.63 7.66 14.58
CA GLU A 134 -6.02 7.23 14.76
C GLU A 134 -6.37 6.05 13.85
N PHE A 135 -6.00 6.11 12.58
CA PHE A 135 -6.18 5.02 11.63
C PHE A 135 -5.47 3.75 12.11
N ALA A 136 -4.24 3.86 12.60
CA ALA A 136 -3.44 2.77 13.14
C ALA A 136 -4.05 2.10 14.38
N LYS A 137 -4.92 2.80 15.14
CA LYS A 137 -5.70 2.20 16.24
C LYS A 137 -6.86 1.35 15.72
N LYS A 138 -7.43 1.73 14.57
CA LYS A 138 -8.55 1.02 13.93
C LYS A 138 -8.05 -0.09 13.00
N CYS A 139 -6.84 0.05 12.45
CA CYS A 139 -6.26 -0.84 11.45
C CYS A 139 -4.96 -1.49 11.94
N PRO A 140 -4.99 -2.75 12.45
CA PRO A 140 -3.83 -3.41 13.04
C PRO A 140 -2.61 -3.53 12.12
N ALA A 141 -2.83 -3.63 10.79
CA ALA A 141 -1.74 -3.70 9.80
C ALA A 141 -0.90 -2.41 9.77
N PHE A 142 -1.47 -1.28 10.20
CA PHE A 142 -0.80 0.02 10.29
C PHE A 142 -0.44 0.39 11.74
N SER A 143 -0.72 -0.49 12.70
CA SER A 143 -0.34 -0.26 14.09
C SER A 143 1.16 -0.34 14.28
N SER A 144 1.70 0.64 15.02
CA SER A 144 3.11 0.64 15.44
C SER A 144 3.34 -0.18 16.72
N ASN A 145 2.28 -0.64 17.39
CA ASN A 145 2.38 -1.39 18.63
C ASN A 145 2.60 -2.89 18.35
N ASN A 146 3.69 -3.43 18.90
CA ASN A 146 3.79 -4.83 19.30
C ASN A 146 3.15 -4.98 20.68
#